data_AF-A0A1Y2I6J5-F1
#
_entry.id   AF-A0A1Y2I6J5-F1
#
_cell.length_a   1.000
_cell.length_b   1.000
_cell.length_c   1.000
_cell.angle_alpha   90.00
_cell.angle_beta   90.00
_cell.angle_gamma   90.00
#
_symmetry.space_group_name_H-M   'P 1'
#
loop_
_entity.id
_entity.type
_entity.pdbx_description
1 polymer ?
#
loop_
_entity_poly.entity_id
_entity_poly.type
_entity_poly.pdbx_seq_one_letter_code
_entity_poly.pdbx_strand_id
1 'polypeptide(L)'
;MKRFCPAAFQFAVIRMDPVAMVEHFDDPIATAEAHALVTKKYLVYLDLGVDMPFPTNRWFRYKVRLIGSTLRPADPANGITPDMVIPIYPNTFHPSGRTPIVPETPFPFTNCYFWLGSTVEVRIRHKADMYNDSYAVKLSTMEHVAIELGFSNDFRRLHRFRKSQQAAAAAPSHDPHDMHDAGHVVGPRRQRPIPVPFPQLTSSSQDSCLSGSSNQLQPRSTNNALASSSEDEQRRCDSPHQHTAKYDPEVEAILSMDIFNLAHDDAAEYLLLVNLWFELTEHLAADSIPDPFEFFKERDTIVKYVRPIIALYELPYDLLSFQDHP
;
A
#
# COMPACT_ATOMS: atom_id res chain seq x y z
N MET A 1 -12.17 21.09 12.86
CA MET A 1 -11.46 20.85 14.14
C MET A 1 -10.01 20.57 13.79
N LYS A 2 -9.03 21.16 14.49
CA LYS A 2 -7.61 20.86 14.22
C LYS A 2 -7.24 19.48 14.77
N ARG A 3 -6.44 18.73 14.02
CA ARG A 3 -6.01 17.37 14.36
C ARG A 3 -4.51 17.21 14.25
N PHE A 4 -3.95 16.36 15.11
CA PHE A 4 -2.52 16.08 15.13
C PHE A 4 -2.03 15.37 13.85
N CYS A 5 -2.84 14.44 13.32
CA CYS A 5 -2.64 13.81 12.02
C CYS A 5 -3.91 13.93 11.14
N PRO A 6 -3.79 13.75 9.81
CA PRO A 6 -4.95 13.66 8.93
C PRO A 6 -5.90 12.52 9.33
N ALA A 7 -7.21 12.68 9.19
CA ALA A 7 -8.08 11.49 9.22
C ALA A 7 -7.90 10.63 7.97
N ALA A 8 -8.29 9.36 8.07
CA ALA A 8 -8.52 8.53 6.89
C ALA A 8 -9.84 8.94 6.19
N PHE A 9 -10.09 8.31 5.04
CA PHE A 9 -11.30 8.42 4.23
C PHE A 9 -11.59 9.82 3.67
N GLN A 10 -10.51 10.49 3.27
CA GLN A 10 -10.61 11.82 2.69
C GLN A 10 -9.63 12.00 1.54
N PHE A 11 -10.00 12.86 0.60
CA PHE A 11 -9.15 13.24 -0.52
C PHE A 11 -8.21 14.36 -0.11
N ALA A 12 -7.01 14.32 -0.68
CA ALA A 12 -5.98 15.31 -0.47
C ALA A 12 -5.10 15.45 -1.70
N VAL A 13 -4.32 16.52 -1.74
CA VAL A 13 -3.18 16.65 -2.64
C VAL A 13 -1.92 16.38 -1.86
N ILE A 14 -1.03 15.57 -2.43
CA ILE A 14 0.31 15.34 -1.88
C ILE A 14 1.40 15.77 -2.85
N ARG A 15 2.57 16.10 -2.31
CA ARG A 15 3.80 16.32 -3.08
C ARG A 15 4.98 15.76 -2.30
N MET A 16 5.82 14.98 -2.98
CA MET A 16 7.06 14.46 -2.41
C MET A 16 8.03 15.60 -2.08
N ASP A 17 8.68 15.49 -0.91
CA ASP A 17 9.75 16.38 -0.46
C ASP A 17 11.08 15.62 -0.48
N PRO A 18 11.76 15.57 -1.63
CA PRO A 18 12.96 14.75 -1.80
C PRO A 18 14.13 15.26 -0.96
N VAL A 19 14.23 16.57 -0.71
CA VAL A 19 15.31 17.16 0.09
C VAL A 19 15.21 16.68 1.52
N ALA A 20 14.02 16.78 2.13
CA ALA A 20 13.83 16.31 3.49
C ALA A 20 13.92 14.78 3.63
N MET A 21 13.79 14.02 2.53
CA MET A 21 14.06 12.58 2.54
C MET A 21 15.56 12.27 2.69
N VAL A 22 16.45 13.14 2.23
CA VAL A 22 17.90 12.88 2.23
C VAL A 22 18.69 13.73 3.21
N GLU A 23 18.07 14.78 3.77
CA GLU A 23 18.71 15.78 4.64
C GLU A 23 19.46 15.14 5.82
N HIS A 24 18.89 14.11 6.43
CA HIS A 24 19.47 13.45 7.60
C HIS A 24 20.69 12.56 7.30
N PHE A 25 20.99 12.27 6.03
CA PHE A 25 22.17 11.49 5.66
C PHE A 25 23.44 12.33 5.55
N ASP A 26 23.32 13.67 5.55
CA ASP A 26 24.42 14.61 5.34
C ASP A 26 25.27 14.31 4.08
N ASP A 27 24.65 13.71 3.04
CA ASP A 27 25.31 13.35 1.79
C ASP A 27 25.14 14.45 0.73
N PRO A 28 26.23 15.07 0.25
CA PRO A 28 26.16 16.19 -0.68
C PRO A 28 25.68 15.79 -2.09
N ILE A 29 25.89 14.54 -2.51
CA ILE A 29 25.45 14.03 -3.81
C ILE A 29 23.95 13.81 -3.76
N ALA A 30 23.46 13.11 -2.74
CA ALA A 30 22.04 12.85 -2.51
C ALA A 30 21.25 14.16 -2.41
N THR A 31 21.81 15.13 -1.68
CA THR A 31 21.23 16.47 -1.52
C THR A 31 21.13 17.21 -2.86
N ALA A 32 22.21 17.19 -3.66
CA ALA A 32 22.20 17.83 -4.99
C ALA A 32 21.17 17.19 -5.94
N GLU A 33 21.10 15.86 -5.98
CA GLU A 33 20.13 15.12 -6.80
C GLU A 33 18.69 15.36 -6.33
N ALA A 34 18.46 15.39 -5.01
CA ALA A 34 17.15 15.71 -4.44
C ALA A 34 16.69 17.13 -4.79
N HIS A 35 17.60 18.11 -4.82
CA HIS A 35 17.29 19.47 -5.28
C HIS A 35 16.99 19.53 -6.79
N ALA A 36 17.61 18.68 -7.59
CA ALA A 36 17.37 18.62 -9.04
C ALA A 36 16.05 17.92 -9.39
N LEU A 37 15.51 17.08 -8.50
CA LEU A 37 14.29 16.32 -8.75
C LEU A 37 13.04 17.22 -8.75
N VAL A 38 12.41 17.32 -9.92
CA VAL A 38 11.14 18.04 -10.07
C VAL A 38 9.98 17.13 -9.67
N THR A 39 9.38 17.41 -8.51
CA THR A 39 8.22 16.65 -8.01
C THR A 39 6.90 17.34 -8.35
N LYS A 40 5.90 16.54 -8.76
CA LYS A 40 4.55 17.03 -9.07
C LYS A 40 3.61 16.93 -7.86
N LYS A 41 2.45 17.59 -7.98
CA LYS A 41 1.35 17.46 -7.03
C LYS A 41 0.41 16.36 -7.52
N TYR A 42 0.06 15.43 -6.66
CA TYR A 42 -0.78 14.28 -6.99
C TYR A 42 -2.05 14.29 -6.15
N LEU A 43 -3.17 13.98 -6.79
CA LEU A 43 -4.45 13.77 -6.11
C LEU A 43 -4.47 12.37 -5.50
N VAL A 44 -4.81 12.28 -4.22
CA VAL A 44 -4.86 11.02 -3.49
C VAL A 44 -6.10 10.90 -2.63
N TYR A 45 -6.43 9.66 -2.30
CA TYR A 45 -7.34 9.29 -1.24
C TYR A 45 -6.56 8.69 -0.08
N LEU A 46 -6.75 9.22 1.13
CA LEU A 46 -6.16 8.70 2.36
C LEU A 46 -6.91 7.46 2.81
N ASP A 47 -6.30 6.29 2.62
CA ASP A 47 -6.94 5.00 2.81
C ASP A 47 -6.93 4.60 4.29
N LEU A 48 -5.74 4.53 4.88
CA LEU A 48 -5.55 4.08 6.25
C LEU A 48 -4.29 4.74 6.85
N GLY A 49 -4.42 5.27 8.07
CA GLY A 49 -3.26 5.60 8.91
C GLY A 49 -2.66 4.31 9.47
N VAL A 50 -1.38 4.09 9.21
CA VAL A 50 -0.65 2.87 9.61
C VAL A 50 -0.05 3.01 11.01
N ASP A 51 0.42 4.21 11.36
CA ASP A 51 1.02 4.49 12.66
C ASP A 51 0.01 5.06 13.66
N MET A 52 0.24 4.74 14.93
CA MET A 52 -0.40 5.45 16.02
C MET A 52 0.17 6.88 16.13
N PRO A 53 -0.69 7.90 16.25
CA PRO A 53 -0.24 9.28 16.35
C PRO A 53 0.37 9.56 17.73
N PHE A 54 1.70 9.58 17.83
CA PHE A 54 2.42 10.03 19.03
C PHE A 54 2.92 11.47 18.90
N PRO A 55 2.82 12.32 19.94
CA PRO A 55 3.27 13.71 19.91
C PRO A 55 4.72 13.92 19.45
N THR A 56 5.58 12.92 19.65
CA THR A 56 6.99 12.93 19.27
C THR A 56 7.23 12.58 17.80
N ASN A 57 6.23 12.03 17.10
CA ASN A 57 6.38 11.61 15.72
C ASN A 57 6.48 12.82 14.81
N ARG A 58 7.58 12.91 14.06
CA ARG A 58 7.80 13.96 13.05
C ARG A 58 7.00 13.72 11.76
N TRP A 59 6.53 12.51 11.56
CA TRP A 59 5.73 12.06 10.42
C TRP A 59 4.81 10.91 10.79
N PHE A 60 3.83 10.63 9.93
CA PHE A 60 2.85 9.56 10.09
C PHE A 60 2.80 8.72 8.82
N ARG A 61 2.86 7.39 8.92
CA ARG A 61 2.67 6.50 7.77
C ARG A 61 1.20 6.36 7.40
N TYR A 62 0.93 6.46 6.11
CA TYR A 62 -0.39 6.26 5.52
C TYR A 62 -0.28 5.38 4.29
N LYS A 63 -1.27 4.50 4.13
CA LYS A 63 -1.61 3.96 2.81
C LYS A 63 -2.49 4.98 2.12
N VAL A 64 -2.12 5.35 0.90
CA VAL A 64 -2.86 6.27 0.06
C VAL A 64 -3.09 5.66 -1.31
N ARG A 65 -4.20 6.02 -1.95
CA ARG A 65 -4.50 5.61 -3.33
C ARG A 65 -4.32 6.80 -4.25
N LEU A 66 -3.44 6.68 -5.23
CA LEU A 66 -3.30 7.69 -6.27
C LEU A 66 -4.54 7.70 -7.16
N ILE A 67 -5.09 8.89 -7.42
CA ILE A 67 -6.29 9.08 -8.23
C ILE A 67 -5.88 9.42 -9.66
N GLY A 68 -6.41 8.67 -10.62
CA GLY A 68 -6.20 8.96 -12.05
C GLY A 68 -7.33 9.79 -12.64
N SER A 69 -7.00 10.61 -13.63
CA SER A 69 -7.93 11.46 -14.40
C SER A 69 -8.41 10.80 -15.71
N THR A 70 -7.96 9.58 -15.97
CA THR A 70 -8.29 8.75 -17.14
C THR A 70 -8.51 7.30 -16.71
N LEU A 71 -8.94 6.45 -17.65
CA LEU A 71 -8.78 5.00 -17.47
C LEU A 71 -7.29 4.67 -17.28
N ARG A 72 -7.03 3.61 -16.52
CA ARG A 72 -5.65 3.18 -16.29
C ARG A 72 -5.03 2.56 -17.54
N PRO A 73 -3.72 2.76 -17.78
CA PRO A 73 -2.98 1.98 -18.76
C PRO A 73 -3.14 0.47 -18.55
N ALA A 74 -3.16 -0.28 -19.66
CA ALA A 74 -3.10 -1.73 -19.62
C ALA A 74 -1.69 -2.19 -19.22
N ASP A 75 -1.61 -3.32 -18.53
CA ASP A 75 -0.38 -4.02 -18.24
C ASP A 75 -0.64 -5.53 -18.43
N PRO A 76 -0.54 -6.00 -19.69
CA PRO A 76 -0.83 -7.39 -20.03
C PRO A 76 0.07 -8.38 -19.30
N ALA A 77 1.30 -7.99 -18.94
CA ALA A 77 2.24 -8.86 -18.23
C ALA A 77 1.72 -9.24 -16.85
N ASN A 78 0.98 -8.34 -16.20
CA ASN A 78 0.35 -8.56 -14.89
C ASN A 78 -1.16 -8.85 -14.96
N GLY A 79 -1.74 -9.01 -16.16
CA GLY A 79 -3.17 -9.28 -16.35
C GLY A 79 -4.07 -8.07 -16.06
N ILE A 80 -3.48 -6.88 -16.08
CA ILE A 80 -4.13 -5.60 -15.82
C ILE A 80 -4.78 -5.09 -17.10
N THR A 81 -6.01 -4.61 -16.96
CA THR A 81 -6.81 -4.06 -18.07
C THR A 81 -7.32 -2.65 -17.74
N PRO A 82 -7.60 -1.80 -18.75
CA PRO A 82 -8.03 -0.42 -18.52
C PRO A 82 -9.34 -0.26 -17.75
N ASP A 83 -10.22 -1.26 -17.78
CA ASP A 83 -11.50 -1.27 -17.06
C ASP A 83 -11.36 -1.62 -15.56
N MET A 84 -10.16 -1.91 -15.06
CA MET A 84 -9.92 -2.18 -13.64
C MET A 84 -9.79 -0.87 -12.85
N VAL A 85 -10.84 -0.05 -12.91
CA VAL A 85 -10.97 1.24 -12.23
C VAL A 85 -12.36 1.37 -11.59
N ILE A 86 -12.57 2.34 -10.71
CA ILE A 86 -13.90 2.70 -10.21
C ILE A 86 -14.06 4.22 -10.35
N PRO A 87 -15.11 4.72 -11.03
CA PRO A 87 -15.28 6.15 -11.21
C PRO A 87 -15.62 6.84 -9.87
N ILE A 88 -15.24 8.12 -9.75
CA ILE A 88 -15.59 8.97 -8.61
C ILE A 88 -16.60 10.00 -9.09
N TYR A 89 -17.79 10.03 -8.49
CA TYR A 89 -18.85 10.97 -8.85
C TYR A 89 -18.32 12.42 -8.75
N PRO A 90 -18.55 13.29 -9.75
CA PRO A 90 -19.59 13.22 -10.79
C PRO A 90 -19.23 12.44 -12.05
N ASN A 91 -18.06 11.81 -12.12
CA ASN A 91 -17.75 10.90 -13.22
C ASN A 91 -18.67 9.68 -13.16
N THR A 92 -19.44 9.43 -14.22
CA THR A 92 -20.33 8.27 -14.34
C THR A 92 -19.88 7.29 -15.43
N PHE A 93 -18.76 7.58 -16.11
CA PHE A 93 -18.28 6.73 -17.19
C PHE A 93 -17.48 5.55 -16.64
N HIS A 94 -17.85 4.34 -17.05
CA HIS A 94 -17.05 3.14 -16.87
C HIS A 94 -17.34 2.17 -18.01
N PRO A 95 -16.35 1.52 -18.64
CA PRO A 95 -16.58 0.64 -19.80
C PRO A 95 -17.60 -0.48 -19.54
N SER A 96 -17.63 -1.03 -18.33
CA SER A 96 -18.60 -2.04 -17.90
C SER A 96 -19.77 -1.51 -17.04
N GLY A 97 -19.94 -0.19 -16.94
CA GLY A 97 -21.04 0.43 -16.18
C GLY A 97 -20.95 0.28 -14.66
N ARG A 98 -19.74 0.29 -14.07
CA ARG A 98 -19.59 0.27 -12.60
C ARG A 98 -20.19 1.53 -11.98
N THR A 99 -20.88 1.35 -10.85
CA THR A 99 -21.40 2.45 -10.05
C THR A 99 -20.26 3.33 -9.54
N PRO A 100 -20.35 4.66 -9.68
CA PRO A 100 -19.38 5.58 -9.09
C PRO A 100 -19.42 5.59 -7.57
N ILE A 101 -18.25 5.84 -6.98
CA ILE A 101 -18.12 6.19 -5.56
C ILE A 101 -18.62 7.62 -5.37
N VAL A 102 -19.46 7.85 -4.37
CA VAL A 102 -20.12 9.13 -4.13
C VAL A 102 -19.57 9.78 -2.87
N PRO A 103 -18.74 10.84 -2.98
CA PRO A 103 -18.28 11.55 -1.79
C PRO A 103 -19.40 12.29 -1.07
N GLU A 104 -19.23 12.51 0.24
CA GLU A 104 -20.20 13.20 1.11
C GLU A 104 -20.39 14.67 0.72
N THR A 105 -19.36 15.27 0.15
CA THR A 105 -19.37 16.62 -0.41
C THR A 105 -19.06 16.58 -1.90
N PRO A 106 -19.58 17.50 -2.72
CA PRO A 106 -19.32 17.52 -4.15
C PRO A 106 -17.82 17.41 -4.48
N PHE A 107 -17.46 16.41 -5.28
CA PHE A 107 -16.09 16.24 -5.75
C PHE A 107 -15.81 17.22 -6.90
N PRO A 108 -14.68 17.95 -6.87
CA PRO A 108 -14.47 19.06 -7.80
C PRO A 108 -14.05 18.65 -9.22
N PHE A 109 -13.66 17.39 -9.43
CA PHE A 109 -13.11 16.92 -10.71
C PHE A 109 -14.02 15.88 -11.37
N THR A 110 -14.36 16.08 -12.64
CA THR A 110 -15.41 15.30 -13.33
C THR A 110 -14.90 14.04 -14.05
N ASN A 111 -13.60 13.77 -14.00
CA ASN A 111 -12.91 12.74 -14.78
C ASN A 111 -12.09 11.78 -13.92
N CYS A 112 -12.33 11.72 -12.60
CA CYS A 112 -11.48 10.96 -11.69
C CYS A 112 -11.92 9.51 -11.49
N TYR A 113 -10.94 8.66 -11.19
CA TYR A 113 -11.09 7.23 -10.95
C TYR A 113 -10.17 6.76 -9.82
N PHE A 114 -10.65 5.81 -9.02
CA PHE A 114 -9.76 4.89 -8.31
C PHE A 114 -9.17 3.90 -9.30
N TRP A 115 -7.85 3.72 -9.27
CA TRP A 115 -7.17 2.71 -10.07
C TRP A 115 -6.81 1.48 -9.23
N LEU A 116 -7.07 0.29 -9.75
CA LEU A 116 -6.57 -0.93 -9.11
C LEU A 116 -5.03 -0.93 -9.07
N GLY A 117 -4.45 -1.20 -7.90
CA GLY A 117 -2.99 -1.28 -7.73
C GLY A 117 -2.28 0.07 -7.68
N SER A 118 -3.01 1.16 -7.44
CA SER A 118 -2.45 2.52 -7.26
C SER A 118 -2.13 2.87 -5.81
N THR A 119 -2.25 1.90 -4.89
CA THR A 119 -1.96 2.09 -3.47
C THR A 119 -0.47 2.20 -3.24
N VAL A 120 -0.06 3.21 -2.47
CA VAL A 120 1.32 3.44 -2.05
C VAL A 120 1.35 3.82 -0.58
N GLU A 121 2.43 3.48 0.10
CA GLU A 121 2.68 3.89 1.48
C GLU A 121 3.57 5.13 1.49
N VAL A 122 3.18 6.14 2.26
CA VAL A 122 3.87 7.42 2.36
C VAL A 122 3.97 7.87 3.81
N ARG A 123 4.98 8.68 4.12
CA ARG A 123 5.10 9.41 5.38
C ARG A 123 4.58 10.83 5.18
N ILE A 124 3.55 11.21 5.93
CA ILE A 124 3.00 12.56 5.92
C ILE A 124 3.62 13.34 7.07
N ARG A 125 4.24 14.49 6.79
CA ARG A 125 4.93 15.31 7.81
C ARG A 125 3.97 15.84 8.87
N HIS A 126 4.40 15.94 10.12
CA HIS A 126 3.67 16.68 11.14
C HIS A 126 3.63 18.19 10.82
N LYS A 127 2.48 18.83 11.03
CA LYS A 127 2.32 20.28 10.87
C LYS A 127 2.25 20.95 12.24
N ALA A 128 3.10 21.96 12.47
CA ALA A 128 3.14 22.70 13.72
C ALA A 128 1.79 23.35 14.07
N ASP A 129 1.04 23.80 13.05
CA ASP A 129 -0.28 24.40 13.18
C ASP A 129 -1.43 23.38 13.14
N MET A 130 -1.11 22.07 13.16
CA MET A 130 -2.01 20.93 13.04
C MET A 130 -2.78 20.88 11.71
N TYR A 131 -3.40 19.73 11.42
CA TYR A 131 -4.22 19.53 10.23
C TYR A 131 -5.64 20.06 10.43
N ASN A 132 -6.11 20.88 9.48
CA ASN A 132 -7.50 21.30 9.41
C ASN A 132 -8.21 20.63 8.24
N ASP A 133 -9.03 19.62 8.51
CA ASP A 133 -9.74 18.84 7.49
C ASP A 133 -11.16 19.39 7.18
N SER A 134 -11.42 20.65 7.52
CA SER A 134 -12.76 21.24 7.35
C SER A 134 -13.15 21.41 5.88
N TYR A 135 -12.16 21.54 4.98
CA TYR A 135 -12.35 21.65 3.52
C TYR A 135 -12.12 20.33 2.78
N ALA A 136 -11.79 19.25 3.50
CA ALA A 136 -11.51 17.97 2.87
C ALA A 136 -12.78 17.35 2.29
N VAL A 137 -12.69 16.81 1.08
CA VAL A 137 -13.74 15.97 0.51
C VAL A 137 -13.64 14.57 1.14
N LYS A 138 -14.75 14.06 1.67
CA LYS A 138 -14.77 12.85 2.50
C LYS A 138 -15.61 11.75 1.88
N LEU A 139 -15.25 10.51 2.17
CA LEU A 139 -16.08 9.34 1.92
C LEU A 139 -16.66 8.86 3.25
N SER A 140 -17.91 8.41 3.19
CA SER A 140 -18.48 7.63 4.28
C SER A 140 -17.76 6.27 4.38
N THR A 141 -17.85 5.61 5.54
CA THR A 141 -17.34 4.25 5.71
C THR A 141 -17.93 3.28 4.69
N MET A 142 -19.20 3.45 4.30
CA MET A 142 -19.85 2.57 3.33
C MET A 142 -19.31 2.76 1.91
N GLU A 143 -19.02 4.00 1.53
CA GLU A 143 -18.38 4.29 0.24
C GLU A 143 -16.95 3.78 0.20
N HIS A 144 -16.21 3.86 1.32
CA HIS A 144 -14.90 3.22 1.42
C HIS A 144 -14.98 1.69 1.22
N VAL A 145 -15.93 1.02 1.89
CA VAL A 145 -16.18 -0.42 1.70
C VAL A 145 -16.61 -0.74 0.26
N ALA A 146 -17.39 0.14 -0.37
CA ALA A 146 -17.80 -0.03 -1.76
C ALA A 146 -16.60 -0.04 -2.73
N ILE A 147 -15.51 0.67 -2.43
CA ILE A 147 -14.28 0.59 -3.23
C ILE A 147 -13.68 -0.83 -3.16
N GLU A 148 -13.56 -1.41 -1.96
CA GLU A 148 -13.02 -2.78 -1.78
C GLU A 148 -13.86 -3.83 -2.50
N LEU A 149 -15.17 -3.73 -2.34
CA LEU A 149 -16.11 -4.63 -3.00
C LEU A 149 -16.07 -4.45 -4.52
N GLY A 150 -15.96 -3.20 -5.00
CA GLY A 150 -15.88 -2.88 -6.41
C GLY A 150 -14.68 -3.52 -7.12
N PHE A 151 -13.54 -3.66 -6.43
CA PHE A 151 -12.36 -4.32 -6.98
C PHE A 151 -12.32 -5.84 -6.76
N SER A 152 -13.23 -6.42 -6.00
CA SER A 152 -13.21 -7.86 -5.66
C SER A 152 -13.26 -8.77 -6.89
N ASN A 153 -14.00 -8.39 -7.95
CA ASN A 153 -14.02 -9.14 -9.21
C ASN A 153 -12.69 -9.00 -9.98
N ASP A 154 -12.03 -7.86 -9.90
CA ASP A 154 -10.73 -7.63 -10.55
C ASP A 154 -9.62 -8.42 -9.87
N PHE A 155 -9.60 -8.46 -8.54
CA PHE A 155 -8.67 -9.32 -7.80
C PHE A 155 -8.86 -10.80 -8.18
N ARG A 156 -10.10 -11.26 -8.37
CA ARG A 156 -10.37 -12.61 -8.88
C ARG A 156 -9.89 -12.82 -10.32
N ARG A 157 -9.97 -11.81 -11.19
CA ARG A 157 -9.39 -11.86 -12.55
C ARG A 157 -7.87 -11.97 -12.49
N LEU A 158 -7.21 -11.14 -11.69
CA LEU A 158 -5.74 -11.17 -11.51
C LEU A 158 -5.25 -12.48 -10.89
N HIS A 159 -5.97 -13.01 -9.90
CA HIS A 159 -5.62 -14.29 -9.31
C HIS A 159 -5.67 -15.44 -10.33
N ARG A 160 -6.73 -15.50 -11.15
CA ARG A 160 -6.85 -16.48 -12.24
C ARG A 160 -5.73 -16.31 -13.27
N PHE A 161 -5.40 -15.08 -13.64
CA PHE A 161 -4.31 -14.77 -14.56
C PHE A 161 -2.96 -15.28 -14.03
N ARG A 162 -2.59 -14.95 -12.79
CA ARG A 162 -1.34 -15.42 -12.16
C ARG A 162 -1.26 -16.94 -12.10
N LYS A 163 -2.36 -17.61 -11.73
CA LYS A 163 -2.42 -19.07 -11.71
C LYS A 163 -2.19 -19.68 -13.10
N SER A 164 -2.74 -19.07 -14.16
CA SER A 164 -2.53 -19.55 -15.53
C SER A 164 -1.09 -19.38 -16.02
N GLN A 165 -0.42 -18.26 -15.68
CA GLN A 165 1.00 -18.07 -16.00
C GLN A 165 1.90 -19.08 -15.29
N GLN A 166 1.65 -19.33 -14.01
CA GLN A 166 2.40 -20.33 -13.25
C GLN A 166 2.23 -21.74 -13.82
N ALA A 167 1.01 -22.11 -14.21
CA ALA A 167 0.76 -23.40 -14.85
C ALA A 167 1.45 -23.53 -16.21
N ALA A 168 1.48 -22.46 -17.01
CA ALA A 168 2.19 -22.44 -18.29
C ALA A 168 3.71 -22.54 -18.11
N ALA A 169 4.27 -21.88 -17.10
CA ALA A 169 5.70 -21.95 -16.79
C ALA A 169 6.14 -23.32 -16.24
N ALA A 170 5.23 -24.06 -15.59
CA ALA A 170 5.49 -25.39 -15.04
C ALA A 170 5.24 -26.54 -16.04
N ALA A 171 4.69 -26.26 -17.23
CA ALA A 171 4.48 -27.28 -18.24
C ALA A 171 5.83 -27.72 -18.84
N PRO A 172 6.14 -29.03 -18.89
CA PRO A 172 7.40 -29.50 -19.47
C PRO A 172 7.47 -29.10 -20.95
N SER A 173 8.59 -28.48 -21.33
CA SER A 173 8.93 -28.24 -22.73
C SER A 173 9.08 -29.59 -23.43
N HIS A 174 8.06 -29.99 -24.19
CA HIS A 174 8.18 -31.15 -25.07
C HIS A 174 9.17 -30.79 -26.18
N ASP A 175 10.41 -31.26 -26.05
CA ASP A 175 11.39 -31.22 -27.14
C ASP A 175 10.88 -32.10 -28.29
N PRO A 176 10.70 -31.57 -29.51
CA PRO A 176 10.28 -32.35 -30.67
C PRO A 176 11.49 -32.99 -31.34
N HIS A 177 12.30 -33.73 -30.58
CA HIS A 177 13.43 -34.51 -31.09
C HIS A 177 13.47 -35.89 -30.45
N ASP A 178 12.51 -36.74 -30.80
CA ASP A 178 12.69 -38.19 -30.80
C ASP A 178 11.69 -38.86 -31.77
N MET A 179 12.04 -38.83 -33.05
CA MET A 179 11.55 -39.80 -34.04
C MET A 179 12.66 -40.12 -35.04
N HIS A 180 13.48 -41.13 -34.70
CA HIS A 180 14.10 -42.05 -35.67
C HIS A 180 13.93 -43.46 -35.10
N ASP A 181 13.08 -44.29 -35.73
CA ASP A 181 13.45 -45.39 -36.63
C ASP A 181 13.59 -46.71 -35.83
N ALA A 182 13.07 -47.90 -36.16
CA ALA A 182 12.66 -48.52 -37.42
C ALA A 182 11.58 -49.60 -37.15
N GLY A 183 10.88 -50.03 -38.21
CA GLY A 183 9.72 -50.94 -38.12
C GLY A 183 9.96 -52.44 -38.28
N HIS A 184 8.87 -53.23 -38.15
CA HIS A 184 8.76 -54.55 -38.78
C HIS A 184 7.30 -55.06 -38.93
N VAL A 185 6.88 -55.22 -40.20
CA VAL A 185 6.24 -56.39 -40.86
C VAL A 185 4.90 -56.99 -40.35
N VAL A 186 3.88 -56.77 -41.22
CA VAL A 186 2.82 -57.69 -41.77
C VAL A 186 1.81 -58.40 -40.87
N GLY A 187 0.52 -58.19 -41.18
CA GLY A 187 -0.54 -59.19 -41.07
C GLY A 187 -1.97 -58.62 -41.25
N PRO A 188 -2.80 -59.11 -42.21
CA PRO A 188 -4.14 -58.58 -42.44
C PRO A 188 -5.23 -59.43 -41.77
N ARG A 189 -6.24 -58.82 -41.11
CA ARG A 189 -7.63 -59.35 -41.09
C ARG A 189 -8.66 -58.46 -40.37
N ARG A 190 -9.78 -58.27 -41.10
CA ARG A 190 -11.21 -58.29 -40.71
C ARG A 190 -11.88 -57.09 -40.00
N GLN A 191 -12.74 -56.48 -40.81
CA GLN A 191 -14.00 -55.74 -40.63
C GLN A 191 -14.74 -55.75 -39.28
N ARG A 192 -15.22 -54.52 -38.94
CA ARG A 192 -16.52 -54.06 -38.36
C ARG A 192 -16.90 -54.52 -36.93
N PRO A 193 -17.82 -53.83 -36.21
CA PRO A 193 -18.66 -52.66 -36.55
C PRO A 193 -18.65 -51.50 -35.52
N ILE A 194 -19.29 -50.38 -35.92
CA ILE A 194 -19.69 -49.23 -35.07
C ILE A 194 -20.71 -49.67 -34.00
N PRO A 195 -20.67 -49.09 -32.79
CA PRO A 195 -21.93 -48.67 -32.15
C PRO A 195 -21.91 -47.24 -31.57
N VAL A 196 -23.04 -46.58 -31.86
CA VAL A 196 -23.75 -45.41 -31.30
C VAL A 196 -23.42 -44.90 -29.88
N PRO A 197 -23.69 -43.59 -29.60
CA PRO A 197 -23.48 -42.93 -28.32
C PRO A 197 -24.69 -43.09 -27.37
N PHE A 198 -24.43 -43.09 -26.06
CA PHE A 198 -25.44 -42.89 -25.00
C PHE A 198 -24.97 -41.82 -23.99
N PRO A 199 -25.92 -41.15 -23.31
CA PRO A 199 -25.82 -39.77 -22.85
C PRO A 199 -25.19 -39.63 -21.47
N GLN A 200 -24.48 -38.52 -21.25
CA GLN A 200 -24.04 -38.11 -19.92
C GLN A 200 -25.20 -37.43 -19.17
N LEU A 201 -25.50 -38.02 -18.01
CA LEU A 201 -26.38 -37.51 -16.97
C LEU A 201 -25.83 -36.20 -16.39
N THR A 202 -26.75 -35.27 -16.18
CA THR A 202 -26.62 -34.04 -15.41
C THR A 202 -26.38 -34.35 -13.91
N SER A 203 -25.41 -33.70 -13.30
CA SER A 203 -25.18 -33.64 -11.84
C SER A 203 -24.87 -32.16 -11.52
N SER A 204 -25.88 -31.38 -11.13
CA SER A 204 -26.43 -31.18 -9.78
C SER A 204 -25.56 -30.30 -8.90
N SER A 205 -26.07 -29.07 -8.71
CA SER A 205 -25.65 -28.04 -7.78
C SER A 205 -25.58 -28.55 -6.34
N GLN A 206 -24.57 -28.10 -5.59
CA GLN A 206 -24.62 -28.08 -4.12
C GLN A 206 -24.47 -26.65 -3.65
N ASP A 207 -25.58 -26.13 -3.13
CA ASP A 207 -25.68 -24.96 -2.28
C ASP A 207 -25.01 -25.25 -0.93
N SER A 208 -24.14 -24.36 -0.48
CA SER A 208 -23.60 -24.37 0.88
C SER A 208 -24.20 -23.21 1.66
N CYS A 209 -25.18 -23.53 2.50
CA CYS A 209 -25.67 -22.67 3.56
C CYS A 209 -24.80 -22.88 4.81
N LEU A 210 -24.21 -21.80 5.36
CA LEU A 210 -23.66 -21.81 6.71
C LEU A 210 -24.51 -20.89 7.59
N SER A 211 -25.34 -21.53 8.40
CA SER A 211 -26.08 -20.97 9.52
C SER A 211 -25.12 -20.64 10.68
N GLY A 212 -25.24 -19.43 11.20
CA GLY A 212 -24.55 -18.96 12.39
C GLY A 212 -25.17 -19.49 13.68
N SER A 213 -24.34 -19.60 14.71
CA SER A 213 -24.78 -19.69 16.10
C SER A 213 -24.10 -18.60 16.90
N SER A 214 -24.96 -17.69 17.36
CA SER A 214 -24.75 -16.68 18.38
C SER A 214 -24.58 -17.36 19.74
N ASN A 215 -23.59 -16.95 20.53
CA ASN A 215 -23.62 -17.16 21.97
C ASN A 215 -23.10 -15.94 22.73
N GLN A 216 -23.86 -15.65 23.78
CA GLN A 216 -23.91 -14.46 24.60
C GLN A 216 -22.63 -14.22 25.42
N LEU A 217 -22.22 -12.96 25.52
CA LEU A 217 -21.28 -12.48 26.54
C LEU A 217 -22.08 -11.76 27.64
N GLN A 218 -21.93 -12.21 28.89
CA GLN A 218 -22.33 -11.46 30.08
C GLN A 218 -21.19 -10.55 30.56
N PRO A 219 -21.50 -9.38 31.14
CA PRO A 219 -20.50 -8.45 31.65
C PRO A 219 -20.14 -8.77 33.11
N ARG A 220 -18.86 -8.75 33.44
CA ARG A 220 -18.39 -8.82 34.84
C ARG A 220 -17.79 -7.47 35.24
N SER A 221 -18.52 -6.76 36.09
CA SER A 221 -18.05 -5.61 36.86
C SER A 221 -16.97 -6.03 37.86
N THR A 222 -15.91 -5.23 37.98
CA THR A 222 -15.21 -4.98 39.25
C THR A 222 -14.71 -3.54 39.26
N ASN A 223 -15.30 -2.74 40.16
CA ASN A 223 -14.74 -1.48 40.62
C ASN A 223 -13.50 -1.77 41.48
N ASN A 224 -12.50 -0.88 41.43
CA ASN A 224 -11.80 -0.42 42.62
C ASN A 224 -11.15 0.94 42.35
N ALA A 225 -11.38 1.85 43.29
CA ALA A 225 -10.85 3.21 43.35
C ALA A 225 -9.95 3.36 44.59
N LEU A 226 -9.24 4.50 44.65
CA LEU A 226 -8.47 5.09 45.76
C LEU A 226 -7.04 4.52 45.97
N ALA A 227 -5.99 5.30 46.30
CA ALA A 227 -5.80 6.73 46.51
C ALA A 227 -4.29 7.09 46.63
N SER A 228 -4.01 8.38 46.44
CA SER A 228 -2.88 9.27 46.81
C SER A 228 -1.65 8.81 47.62
N SER A 229 -0.49 9.38 47.23
CA SER A 229 0.53 10.09 48.06
C SER A 229 1.59 10.71 47.11
N SER A 230 1.80 12.04 47.06
CA SER A 230 2.76 12.88 47.85
C SER A 230 4.22 12.40 47.67
N GLU A 231 5.28 13.16 47.36
CA GLU A 231 5.65 14.58 47.42
C GLU A 231 6.98 14.75 46.62
N ASP A 232 7.26 15.99 46.17
CA ASP A 232 8.55 16.67 45.95
C ASP A 232 9.86 15.90 45.61
N GLU A 233 10.50 16.28 44.49
CA GLU A 233 11.87 16.83 44.53
C GLU A 233 12.21 17.60 43.23
N GLN A 234 12.46 18.91 43.36
CA GLN A 234 13.23 19.71 42.41
C GLN A 234 14.66 19.19 42.31
N ARG A 235 15.13 18.81 41.12
CA ARG A 235 16.56 18.95 40.74
C ARG A 235 16.71 19.37 39.28
N ARG A 236 17.33 20.55 39.09
CA ARG A 236 18.05 20.90 37.86
C ARG A 236 19.23 19.96 37.70
N CYS A 237 19.49 19.49 36.47
CA CYS A 237 20.83 19.19 35.97
C CYS A 237 20.87 19.39 34.45
N ASP A 238 21.88 20.14 34.01
CA ASP A 238 22.29 20.35 32.64
C ASP A 238 22.99 19.11 32.02
N SER A 239 22.85 18.99 30.70
CA SER A 239 23.73 18.29 29.72
C SER A 239 23.62 16.77 29.46
N PRO A 240 23.96 16.32 28.22
CA PRO A 240 23.35 15.17 27.57
C PRO A 240 24.28 13.95 27.52
N HIS A 241 23.85 12.86 28.15
CA HIS A 241 24.36 11.52 27.87
C HIS A 241 23.18 10.62 27.55
N GLN A 242 23.26 9.96 26.40
CA GLN A 242 22.34 8.91 25.96
C GLN A 242 22.35 7.77 26.97
N HIS A 243 21.48 7.85 27.97
CA HIS A 243 21.09 6.69 28.77
C HIS A 243 20.01 5.96 27.99
N THR A 244 20.37 4.86 27.33
CA THR A 244 19.41 3.82 27.00
C THR A 244 18.87 3.29 28.33
N ALA A 245 17.67 3.73 28.70
CA ALA A 245 16.97 3.18 29.85
C ALA A 245 16.79 1.68 29.58
N LYS A 246 17.50 0.84 30.33
CA LYS A 246 17.34 -0.62 30.25
C LYS A 246 15.95 -0.94 30.80
N TYR A 247 15.02 -1.26 29.92
CA TYR A 247 13.70 -1.73 30.30
C TYR A 247 13.80 -3.14 30.87
N ASP A 248 12.81 -3.52 31.67
CA ASP A 248 12.65 -4.91 32.12
C ASP A 248 12.52 -5.84 30.89
N PRO A 249 13.14 -7.04 30.88
CA PRO A 249 13.05 -7.99 29.79
C PRO A 249 11.60 -8.34 29.37
N GLU A 250 10.61 -8.27 30.27
CA GLU A 250 9.20 -8.44 29.88
C GLU A 250 8.65 -7.24 29.10
N VAL A 251 9.10 -6.02 29.42
CA VAL A 251 8.74 -4.80 28.69
C VAL A 251 9.46 -4.75 27.33
N GLU A 252 10.72 -5.19 27.27
CA GLU A 252 11.42 -5.39 25.99
C GLU A 252 10.73 -6.47 25.13
N ALA A 253 10.24 -7.55 25.72
CA ALA A 253 9.46 -8.55 24.98
C ALA A 253 8.17 -7.93 24.41
N ILE A 254 7.46 -7.08 25.15
CA ILE A 254 6.26 -6.40 24.64
C ILE A 254 6.60 -5.35 23.56
N LEU A 255 7.68 -4.58 23.73
CA LEU A 255 8.15 -3.60 22.74
C LEU A 255 8.68 -4.28 21.46
N SER A 256 9.36 -5.43 21.59
CA SER A 256 9.86 -6.23 20.46
C SER A 256 8.78 -7.02 19.73
N MET A 257 7.62 -7.28 20.36
CA MET A 257 6.43 -7.77 19.66
C MET A 257 5.84 -6.73 18.69
N ASP A 258 6.31 -5.48 18.76
CA ASP A 258 5.97 -4.40 17.84
C ASP A 258 4.47 -4.22 17.58
N ILE A 259 3.65 -4.55 18.58
CA ILE A 259 2.17 -4.61 18.48
C ILE A 259 1.59 -3.24 18.05
N PHE A 260 2.32 -2.17 18.32
CA PHE A 260 1.95 -0.79 18.04
C PHE A 260 2.82 -0.12 16.96
N ASN A 261 3.65 -0.86 16.23
CA ASN A 261 4.68 -0.31 15.33
C ASN A 261 5.60 0.71 16.05
N LEU A 262 6.05 0.38 17.26
CA LEU A 262 6.97 1.17 18.08
C LEU A 262 8.44 0.80 17.85
N ALA A 263 8.72 -0.33 17.18
CA ALA A 263 10.07 -0.69 16.78
C ALA A 263 10.60 0.28 15.72
N HIS A 264 11.93 0.47 15.71
CA HIS A 264 12.59 1.26 14.67
C HIS A 264 12.41 0.53 13.35
N ASP A 265 11.59 1.10 12.47
CA ASP A 265 11.34 0.57 11.14
C ASP A 265 12.39 1.11 10.19
N ASP A 266 13.48 0.36 9.99
CA ASP A 266 14.53 0.71 9.03
C ASP A 266 13.97 0.88 7.60
N ALA A 267 12.83 0.22 7.29
CA ALA A 267 12.16 0.40 6.01
C ALA A 267 11.48 1.78 5.88
N ALA A 268 11.25 2.49 6.99
CA ALA A 268 10.62 3.80 6.99
C ALA A 268 11.47 4.85 6.25
N GLU A 269 12.80 4.71 6.22
CA GLU A 269 13.67 5.64 5.49
C GLU A 269 13.43 5.60 3.98
N TYR A 270 13.02 4.44 3.45
CA TYR A 270 12.65 4.26 2.05
C TYR A 270 11.24 4.78 1.73
N LEU A 271 10.41 5.05 2.74
CA LEU A 271 9.07 5.58 2.52
C LEU A 271 9.12 7.05 2.15
N LEU A 272 8.34 7.42 1.14
CA LEU A 272 8.30 8.78 0.61
C LEU A 272 7.78 9.76 1.65
N LEU A 273 8.57 10.80 1.95
CA LEU A 273 8.11 11.91 2.77
C LEU A 273 7.33 12.89 1.89
N VAL A 274 6.09 13.18 2.27
CA VAL A 274 5.19 14.03 1.48
C VAL A 274 4.60 15.16 2.32
N ASN A 275 4.39 16.29 1.67
CA ASN A 275 3.54 17.37 2.13
C ASN A 275 2.10 17.11 1.68
N LEU A 276 1.11 17.57 2.47
CA LEU A 276 -0.31 17.30 2.25
C LEU A 276 -1.18 18.56 2.37
N TRP A 277 -2.18 18.69 1.50
CA TRP A 277 -3.19 19.77 1.47
C TRP A 277 -4.59 19.22 1.18
N PHE A 278 -5.64 19.83 1.75
CA PHE A 278 -7.03 19.38 1.55
C PHE A 278 -7.78 20.22 0.50
N GLU A 279 -7.26 21.41 0.20
CA GLU A 279 -7.80 22.38 -0.73
C GLU A 279 -7.52 21.95 -2.18
N LEU A 280 -8.25 20.92 -2.65
CA LEU A 280 -7.94 20.23 -3.91
C LEU A 280 -7.79 21.19 -5.10
N THR A 281 -8.72 22.14 -5.24
CA THR A 281 -8.79 23.08 -6.38
C THR A 281 -7.78 24.22 -6.30
N GLU A 282 -7.21 24.51 -5.12
CA GLU A 282 -6.11 25.48 -5.01
C GLU A 282 -4.78 24.88 -5.49
N HIS A 283 -4.69 23.54 -5.51
CA HIS A 283 -3.47 22.81 -5.80
C HIS A 283 -3.47 22.12 -7.16
N LEU A 284 -4.64 21.79 -7.72
CA LEU A 284 -4.81 21.05 -8.96
C LEU A 284 -6.03 21.56 -9.76
N ALA A 285 -5.91 21.52 -11.08
CA ALA A 285 -7.02 21.61 -12.02
C ALA A 285 -7.32 20.22 -12.61
N ALA A 286 -8.54 20.00 -13.11
CA ALA A 286 -8.98 18.69 -13.60
C ALA A 286 -8.11 18.11 -14.74
N ASP A 287 -7.56 18.99 -15.58
CA ASP A 287 -6.67 18.69 -16.70
C ASP A 287 -5.18 18.63 -16.30
N SER A 288 -4.84 19.10 -15.09
CA SER A 288 -3.47 19.11 -14.57
C SER A 288 -3.18 17.96 -13.61
N ILE A 289 -4.13 17.07 -13.33
CA ILE A 289 -3.93 15.90 -12.47
C ILE A 289 -2.95 14.94 -13.17
N PRO A 290 -1.73 14.73 -12.63
CA PRO A 290 -0.75 13.86 -13.26
C PRO A 290 -1.19 12.40 -13.27
N ASP A 291 -0.62 11.62 -14.20
CA ASP A 291 -0.81 10.18 -14.22
C ASP A 291 -0.17 9.54 -12.96
N PRO A 292 -0.90 8.67 -12.22
CA PRO A 292 -0.37 7.97 -11.05
C PRO A 292 1.00 7.29 -11.25
N PHE A 293 1.32 6.81 -12.46
CA PHE A 293 2.62 6.19 -12.73
C PHE A 293 3.80 7.17 -12.71
N GLU A 294 3.56 8.47 -12.88
CA GLU A 294 4.61 9.47 -12.74
C GLU A 294 5.09 9.58 -11.29
N PHE A 295 4.20 9.39 -10.31
CA PHE A 295 4.59 9.35 -8.90
C PHE A 295 5.54 8.20 -8.62
N PHE A 296 5.28 7.02 -9.20
CA PHE A 296 6.18 5.88 -9.06
C PHE A 296 7.54 6.12 -9.73
N LYS A 297 7.59 6.85 -10.86
CA LYS A 297 8.86 7.24 -11.49
C LYS A 297 9.65 8.22 -10.61
N GLU A 298 8.99 9.22 -10.02
CA GLU A 298 9.61 10.14 -9.06
C GLU A 298 10.17 9.37 -7.86
N ARG A 299 9.39 8.43 -7.30
CA ARG A 299 9.82 7.55 -6.21
C ARG A 299 11.05 6.74 -6.58
N ASP A 300 11.00 6.05 -7.71
CA ASP A 300 12.09 5.15 -8.10
C ASP A 300 13.38 5.95 -8.37
N THR A 301 13.24 7.20 -8.82
CA THR A 301 14.36 8.13 -8.98
C THR A 301 15.01 8.47 -7.64
N ILE A 302 14.24 8.90 -6.63
CA ILE A 302 14.83 9.24 -5.32
C ILE A 302 15.36 8.01 -4.58
N VAL A 303 14.66 6.88 -4.65
CA VAL A 303 15.07 5.61 -4.01
C VAL A 303 16.39 5.11 -4.56
N LYS A 304 16.69 5.36 -5.85
CA LYS A 304 17.98 5.02 -6.47
C LYS A 304 19.16 5.67 -5.74
N TYR A 305 18.98 6.87 -5.18
CA TYR A 305 20.03 7.60 -4.47
C TYR A 305 20.06 7.28 -2.97
N VAL A 306 18.89 7.07 -2.36
CA VAL A 306 18.77 6.73 -0.94
C VAL A 306 19.29 5.32 -0.64
N ARG A 307 18.99 4.34 -1.51
CA ARG A 307 19.30 2.93 -1.24
C ARG A 307 20.81 2.65 -1.05
N PRO A 308 21.73 3.15 -1.90
CA PRO A 308 23.16 2.95 -1.68
C PRO A 308 23.66 3.55 -0.36
N ILE A 309 23.08 4.68 0.07
CA ILE A 309 23.47 5.37 1.29
C ILE A 309 23.10 4.52 2.51
N ILE A 310 21.84 4.07 2.59
CA ILE A 310 21.38 3.20 3.68
C ILE A 310 22.21 1.90 3.70
N ALA A 311 22.48 1.29 2.54
CA ALA A 311 23.30 0.09 2.46
C ALA A 311 24.75 0.30 2.97
N LEU A 312 25.30 1.52 2.92
CA LEU A 312 26.61 1.84 3.50
C LEU A 312 26.55 1.95 5.03
N TYR A 313 25.43 2.45 5.58
CA TYR A 313 25.21 2.56 7.02
C TYR A 313 24.82 1.21 7.67
N GLU A 314 24.24 0.28 6.90
CA GLU A 314 23.93 -1.09 7.33
C GLU A 314 25.14 -2.04 7.29
N LEU A 315 26.30 -1.61 6.77
CA LEU A 315 27.52 -2.40 6.86
C LEU A 315 28.04 -2.41 8.31
N PRO A 316 28.31 -3.59 8.92
CA PRO A 316 28.84 -3.64 10.27
C PRO A 316 30.18 -2.89 10.33
N TYR A 317 30.29 -2.00 11.32
CA TYR A 317 31.49 -1.19 11.61
C TYR A 317 32.78 -2.02 11.84
N ASP A 318 32.71 -3.34 11.86
CA ASP A 318 33.83 -4.26 12.09
C ASP A 318 34.80 -4.40 10.90
N LEU A 319 34.57 -3.76 9.75
CA LEU A 319 35.46 -3.83 8.59
C LEU A 319 36.28 -2.56 8.31
N LEU A 320 36.17 -1.51 9.13
CA LEU A 320 36.98 -0.29 8.99
C LEU A 320 38.06 -0.10 10.07
N SER A 321 38.30 -1.10 10.92
CA SER A 321 39.42 -1.08 11.88
C SER A 321 40.51 -2.10 11.52
N PHE A 322 41.07 -2.00 10.31
CA PHE A 322 42.39 -2.55 10.04
C PHE A 322 43.14 -1.64 9.07
N GLN A 323 43.59 -0.50 9.59
CA GLN A 323 44.81 0.12 9.12
C GLN A 323 45.45 0.93 10.24
N ASP A 324 46.78 0.80 10.29
CA ASP A 324 47.77 1.49 11.12
C ASP A 324 48.00 0.98 12.55
N HIS A 325 49.07 0.18 12.70
CA HIS A 325 50.32 0.71 13.26
C HIS A 325 51.51 -0.25 12.99
N PRO A 326 52.76 0.27 13.06
CA PRO A 326 53.85 0.05 12.09
C PRO A 326 54.64 -1.27 12.19
#